data_AF-A0A604QPD9-F1
#
_entry.id   AF-A0A604QPD9-F1
#
_cell.length_a   1.000
_cell.length_b   1.000
_cell.length_c   1.000
_cell.angle_alpha   90.00
_cell.angle_beta   90.00
_cell.angle_gamma   90.00
#
_symmetry.space_group_name_H-M   'P 1'
#
loop_
_entity.id
_entity.type
_entity.pdbx_description
1 polymer ?
#
loop_
_entity_poly.entity_id
_entity_poly.type
_entity_poly.pdbx_seq_one_letter_code
_entity_poly.pdbx_strand_id
1 'polypeptide(L)'
;MNIQQFNNLKKIATQFGNDYQLSSELYDRHVELIDAVSLSDMDETFDRSLLRAGVRREILEAAKESCEFEELMSSVKRELTGIVARMDMADKIDSARTAS
;
A
#
# COMPACT_ATOMS: atom_id res chain seq x y z
N MET A 1 -13.56 -10.87 2.90
CA MET A 1 -13.34 -11.26 1.49
C MET A 1 -12.91 -12.72 1.44
N ASN A 2 -13.51 -13.53 0.57
CA ASN A 2 -13.10 -14.93 0.35
C ASN A 2 -12.07 -15.04 -0.80
N ILE A 3 -11.43 -16.21 -0.95
CA ILE A 3 -10.40 -16.45 -1.98
C ILE A 3 -10.94 -16.24 -3.40
N GLN A 4 -12.21 -16.59 -3.65
CA GLN A 4 -12.84 -16.45 -4.96
C GLN A 4 -13.03 -14.98 -5.34
N GLN A 5 -13.53 -14.16 -4.40
CA GLN A 5 -13.67 -12.70 -4.55
C GLN A 5 -12.30 -12.07 -4.82
N PHE A 6 -11.28 -12.42 -4.04
CA PHE A 6 -9.94 -11.90 -4.23
C PHE A 6 -9.35 -12.25 -5.61
N ASN A 7 -9.55 -13.49 -6.07
CA ASN A 7 -9.13 -13.90 -7.41
C ASN A 7 -9.90 -13.17 -8.52
N ASN A 8 -11.15 -12.79 -8.29
CA ASN A 8 -11.92 -11.96 -9.21
C ASN A 8 -11.34 -10.55 -9.30
N LEU A 9 -11.05 -9.91 -8.15
CA LEU A 9 -10.40 -8.59 -8.12
C LEU A 9 -9.06 -8.60 -8.85
N LYS A 10 -8.24 -9.65 -8.67
CA LYS A 10 -6.98 -9.82 -9.42
C LYS A 10 -7.18 -9.85 -10.94
N LYS A 11 -8.24 -10.49 -11.43
CA LYS A 11 -8.56 -10.53 -12.86
C LYS A 11 -9.01 -9.18 -13.39
N ILE A 12 -9.80 -8.43 -12.63
CA ILE A 12 -10.19 -7.07 -13.00
C ILE A 12 -8.96 -6.17 -13.04
N ALA A 13 -8.06 -6.32 -12.07
CA ALA A 13 -6.85 -5.51 -11.97
C ALA A 13 -5.87 -5.67 -13.16
N THR A 14 -5.95 -6.75 -13.94
CA THR A 14 -5.13 -6.88 -15.17
C THR A 14 -5.58 -5.93 -16.28
N GLN A 15 -6.80 -5.38 -16.20
CA GLN A 15 -7.36 -4.47 -17.20
C GLN A 15 -6.75 -3.07 -17.11
N PHE A 16 -6.24 -2.66 -15.94
CA PHE A 16 -5.65 -1.33 -15.72
C PHE A 16 -4.45 -1.02 -16.62
N GLY A 17 -3.71 -2.04 -17.07
CA GLY A 17 -2.57 -1.85 -17.98
C GLY A 17 -2.96 -1.68 -19.45
N ASN A 18 -4.19 -2.00 -19.82
CA ASN A 18 -4.63 -2.08 -21.23
C ASN A 18 -5.64 -0.97 -21.59
N ASP A 19 -6.15 -0.25 -20.60
CA ASP A 19 -7.12 0.83 -20.77
C ASP A 19 -6.55 2.12 -20.17
N TYR A 20 -6.43 3.15 -21.02
CA TYR A 20 -5.84 4.43 -20.63
C TYR A 20 -6.66 5.16 -19.55
N GLN A 21 -8.00 5.13 -19.66
CA GLN A 21 -8.86 5.79 -18.68
C GLN A 21 -8.74 5.10 -17.32
N LEU A 22 -8.84 3.78 -17.30
CA LEU A 22 -8.69 3.01 -16.06
C LEU A 22 -7.29 3.15 -15.44
N SER A 23 -6.24 3.31 -16.27
CA SER A 23 -4.88 3.61 -15.82
C SER A 23 -4.79 5.00 -15.16
N SER A 24 -5.44 6.01 -15.74
CA SER A 24 -5.51 7.36 -15.15
C SER A 24 -6.24 7.37 -13.82
N GLU A 25 -7.41 6.72 -13.74
CA GLU A 25 -8.18 6.63 -12.50
C GLU A 25 -7.41 5.88 -11.40
N LEU A 26 -6.66 4.83 -11.77
CA LEU A 26 -5.77 4.13 -10.85
C LEU A 26 -4.64 5.03 -10.34
N TYR A 27 -4.04 5.85 -11.22
CA TYR A 27 -3.01 6.80 -10.83
C TYR A 27 -3.53 7.83 -9.82
N ASP A 28 -4.68 8.44 -10.10
CA ASP A 28 -5.30 9.43 -9.20
C ASP A 28 -5.58 8.82 -7.83
N ARG A 29 -6.11 7.59 -7.80
CA ARG A 29 -6.35 6.87 -6.55
C ARG A 29 -5.05 6.54 -5.81
N HIS A 30 -3.98 6.21 -6.53
CA HIS A 30 -2.68 5.94 -5.93
C HIS A 30 -2.12 7.20 -5.26
N VAL A 31 -2.18 8.35 -5.92
CA VAL A 31 -1.76 9.64 -5.35
C VAL A 31 -2.54 9.96 -4.07
N GLU A 32 -3.86 9.83 -4.10
CA GLU A 32 -4.71 10.08 -2.92
C GLU A 32 -4.31 9.19 -1.72
N LEU A 33 -4.02 7.91 -1.97
CA LEU A 33 -3.60 7.00 -0.92
C LEU A 33 -2.18 7.28 -0.40
N ILE A 34 -1.26 7.73 -1.26
CA ILE A 34 0.07 8.19 -0.83
C ILE A 34 -0.07 9.38 0.13
N ASP A 35 -0.88 10.37 -0.25
CA ASP A 35 -1.10 11.57 0.54
C ASP A 35 -1.73 11.22 1.90
N ALA A 36 -2.69 10.28 1.92
CA ALA A 36 -3.35 9.82 3.14
C ALA A 36 -2.40 9.15 4.14
N VAL A 37 -1.33 8.51 3.67
CA VAL A 37 -0.33 7.83 4.54
C VAL A 37 0.98 8.59 4.69
N SER A 38 1.10 9.77 4.07
CA SER A 38 2.33 10.55 4.02
C SER A 38 2.90 10.83 5.42
N LEU A 39 2.03 11.18 6.37
CA LEU A 39 2.36 11.45 7.77
C LEU A 39 2.27 10.22 8.69
N SER A 40 2.01 9.03 8.14
CA SER A 40 1.94 7.81 8.94
C SER A 40 3.35 7.27 9.24
N ASP A 41 3.59 6.91 10.49
CA ASP A 41 4.85 6.31 10.95
C ASP A 41 4.74 4.78 11.06
N MET A 42 5.91 4.14 11.24
CA MET A 42 5.99 2.71 11.49
C MET A 42 5.35 2.34 12.83
N ASP A 43 4.61 1.23 12.86
CA ASP A 43 3.91 0.74 14.04
C ASP A 43 4.87 0.45 15.20
N GLU A 44 4.58 0.98 16.40
CA GLU A 44 5.39 0.76 17.60
C GLU A 44 5.58 -0.73 17.96
N THR A 45 4.66 -1.59 17.58
CA THR A 45 4.77 -3.04 17.80
C THR A 45 5.88 -3.68 16.97
N PHE A 46 6.20 -3.09 15.81
CA PHE A 46 7.34 -3.51 14.99
C PHE A 46 8.65 -3.20 15.73
N ASP A 47 8.80 -1.97 16.22
CA ASP A 47 9.95 -1.55 17.03
C ASP A 47 10.13 -2.44 18.27
N ARG A 48 9.03 -2.73 18.98
CA ARG A 48 9.06 -3.64 20.15
C ARG A 48 9.55 -5.04 19.79
N SER A 49 9.26 -5.53 18.58
CA SER A 49 9.70 -6.85 18.14
C SER A 49 11.23 -6.88 17.93
N LEU A 50 11.80 -5.82 17.36
CA LEU A 50 13.25 -5.67 17.20
C LEU A 50 13.97 -5.57 18.55
N LEU A 51 13.43 -4.78 19.49
CA LEU A 51 13.98 -4.67 20.84
C LEU A 51 13.96 -6.03 21.57
N ARG A 52 12.86 -6.80 21.43
CA ARG A 52 12.75 -8.16 22.00
C ARG A 52 13.73 -9.16 21.36
N ALA A 53 14.13 -8.93 20.12
CA ALA A 53 15.16 -9.71 19.45
C ALA A 53 16.59 -9.32 19.87
N GLY A 54 16.76 -8.32 20.76
CA GLY A 54 18.05 -7.90 21.29
C GLY A 54 18.68 -6.70 20.59
N VAL A 55 17.98 -6.04 19.67
CA VAL A 55 18.44 -4.76 19.10
C VAL A 55 18.46 -3.71 20.20
N ARG A 56 19.58 -3.00 20.35
CA ARG A 56 19.70 -1.91 21.32
C ARG A 56 18.90 -0.70 20.86
N ARG A 57 18.26 0.00 21.81
CA ARG A 57 17.35 1.12 21.50
C ARG A 57 18.05 2.22 20.70
N GLU A 58 19.26 2.59 21.10
CA GLU A 58 20.04 3.64 20.45
C GLU A 58 20.40 3.31 18.99
N ILE A 59 20.52 2.01 18.66
CA ILE A 59 20.78 1.58 17.27
C ILE A 59 19.50 1.69 16.44
N LEU A 60 18.36 1.31 17.01
CA LEU A 60 17.07 1.44 16.35
C LEU A 60 16.71 2.91 16.10
N GLU A 61 16.90 3.79 17.08
CA GLU A 61 16.66 5.23 16.96
C GLU A 61 17.58 5.85 15.89
N ALA A 62 18.89 5.57 15.94
CA ALA A 62 19.83 6.06 14.94
C ALA A 62 19.51 5.55 13.52
N ALA A 63 19.03 4.31 13.38
CA ALA A 63 18.57 3.81 12.09
C ALA A 63 17.34 4.57 11.59
N LYS A 64 16.36 4.84 12.45
CA LYS A 64 15.13 5.56 12.08
C LYS A 64 15.35 7.04 11.74
N GLU A 65 16.41 7.65 12.28
CA GLU A 65 16.82 9.02 11.95
C GLU A 65 17.66 9.11 10.67
N SER A 66 18.04 7.97 10.07
CA SER A 66 18.87 7.94 8.87
C SER A 66 18.07 8.24 7.59
N CYS A 67 18.74 8.85 6.60
CA CYS A 67 18.16 9.05 5.27
C CYS A 67 17.77 7.72 4.61
N GLU A 68 18.55 6.65 4.83
CA GLU A 68 18.27 5.32 4.29
C GLU A 68 16.90 4.79 4.76
N PHE A 69 16.55 5.04 6.03
CA PHE A 69 15.25 4.66 6.57
C PHE A 69 14.12 5.53 5.99
N GLU A 70 14.32 6.83 5.85
CA GLU A 70 13.33 7.73 5.24
C GLU A 70 13.01 7.34 3.78
N GLU A 71 14.04 7.03 2.99
CA GLU A 71 13.91 6.56 1.61
C GLU A 71 13.20 5.19 1.53
N LEU A 72 13.56 4.26 2.44
CA LEU A 72 12.89 2.98 2.55
C LEU A 72 11.41 3.16 2.89
N MET A 73 11.08 3.99 3.88
CA MET A 73 9.70 4.22 4.29
C MET A 73 8.88 4.88 3.19
N SER A 74 9.47 5.81 2.44
CA SER A 74 8.86 6.40 1.25
C SER A 74 8.53 5.34 0.20
N SER A 75 9.44 4.38 -0.02
CA SER A 75 9.26 3.28 -0.95
C SER A 75 8.18 2.30 -0.47
N VAL A 76 8.19 1.91 0.80
CA VAL A 76 7.16 1.07 1.44
C VAL A 76 5.78 1.70 1.28
N LYS A 77 5.63 2.99 1.62
CA LYS A 77 4.37 3.72 1.47
C LYS A 77 3.88 3.70 0.03
N ARG A 78 4.75 4.02 -0.94
CA ARG A 78 4.41 4.05 -2.36
C ARG A 78 4.00 2.68 -2.90
N GLU A 79 4.76 1.63 -2.59
CA GLU A 79 4.47 0.28 -3.12
C GLU A 79 3.22 -0.32 -2.49
N LEU A 80 3.06 -0.19 -1.17
CA LEU A 80 1.89 -0.67 -0.45
C LEU A 80 0.62 0.00 -0.96
N THR A 81 0.60 1.34 -1.03
CA THR A 81 -0.55 2.09 -1.53
C THR A 81 -0.86 1.75 -2.99
N GLY A 82 0.15 1.43 -3.81
CA GLY A 82 -0.05 1.00 -5.19
C GLY A 82 -0.68 -0.39 -5.33
N ILE A 83 -0.44 -1.29 -4.37
CA ILE A 83 -1.14 -2.58 -4.28
C ILE A 83 -2.59 -2.36 -3.84
N VAL A 84 -2.79 -1.55 -2.80
CA VAL A 84 -4.12 -1.24 -2.25
C VAL A 84 -4.98 -0.53 -3.30
N ALA A 85 -4.46 0.50 -3.99
CA ALA A 85 -5.16 1.23 -5.04
C ALA A 85 -5.70 0.29 -6.13
N ARG A 86 -4.87 -0.66 -6.59
CA ARG A 86 -5.26 -1.66 -7.59
C ARG A 86 -6.41 -2.54 -7.12
N MET A 87 -6.38 -2.98 -5.86
CA MET A 87 -7.44 -3.84 -5.32
C MET A 87 -8.72 -3.04 -5.04
N ASP A 88 -8.61 -1.84 -4.48
CA ASP A 88 -9.72 -0.92 -4.21
C ASP A 88 -10.46 -0.54 -5.49
N MET A 89 -9.73 -0.18 -6.55
CA MET A 89 -10.33 0.15 -7.85
C MET A 89 -10.98 -1.08 -8.50
N ALA A 90 -10.36 -2.25 -8.40
CA ALA A 90 -10.95 -3.49 -8.91
C ALA A 90 -12.27 -3.82 -8.18
N ASP A 91 -12.32 -3.59 -6.87
CA ASP A 91 -13.50 -3.82 -6.04
C ASP A 91 -14.64 -2.84 -6.38
N LYS A 92 -14.32 -1.57 -6.64
CA LYS A 92 -15.29 -0.58 -7.14
C LYS A 92 -15.91 -0.98 -8.47
N ILE A 93 -15.11 -1.49 -9.42
CA ILE A 93 -15.60 -1.97 -10.72
C ILE A 93 -16.50 -3.21 -10.54
N ASP A 94 -16.09 -4.16 -9.70
CA ASP A 94 -16.87 -5.38 -9.46
C ASP A 94 -18.21 -5.07 -8.78
N SER A 95 -18.20 -4.17 -7.81
CA SER A 95 -19.40 -3.69 -7.11
C SER A 95 -20.35 -2.97 -8.06
N ALA A 96 -19.85 -2.14 -8.98
CA ALA A 96 -20.67 -1.48 -9.99
C ALA A 96 -21.32 -2.48 -10.97
N ARG A 97 -20.61 -3.56 -11.34
CA ARG A 97 -21.14 -4.62 -12.22
C ARG A 97 -22.20 -5.49 -11.57
N THR A 98 -22.14 -5.67 -10.26
CA THR A 98 -23.10 -6.51 -9.51
C THR A 98 -24.35 -5.73 -9.10
N ALA A 99 -24.31 -4.39 -9.14
CA ALA A 99 -25.44 -3.52 -8.86
C ALA A 99 -26.34 -3.20 -10.08
N SER A 100 -25.91 -3.60 -11.29
CA SER A 100 -26.62 -3.46 -12.57
C SER A 100 -27.33 -4.74 -12.98
#